data_AF-A0AAV2TNT4-F1
#
_entry.id   AF-A0AAV2TNT4-F1
#
_cell.length_a   1.000
_cell.length_b   1.000
_cell.length_c   1.000
_cell.angle_alpha   90.00
_cell.angle_beta   90.00
_cell.angle_gamma   90.00
#
_symmetry.space_group_name_H-M   'P 1'
#
loop_
_entity.id
_entity.type
_entity.pdbx_description
1 polymer ?
#
loop_
_entity_poly.entity_id
_entity_poly.type
_entity_poly.pdbx_seq_one_letter_code
_entity_poly.pdbx_strand_id
1 'polypeptide(L)'
;MSEDSSERPAFNSVDAYYAVARTLQTKKEYKRALFYLGLALKQDDKHVPSYLLRSRCYMYLCETDKALEDVKTVLQYEPKNPNALLLLGEIYYLRGDFEEALTTFHQGRSLRPTIDAFLVGVHKSETAIQNSCNDCKIQLSPELDLTDFYYRAFPPKRQPRMCKRLVLRGSKSETSDDVAEWPHTRPKDIQMKLIKQSYSDFTYLDDIYTAEGRRTKRFKKGRSDFFPDLATVLNRSKENRQAAVGCAIYLDRHADLFQKLDPGLRNTTDSL
;
A
#
# COMPACT_ATOMS: atom_id res chain seq x y z
N MET A 1 -46.13 42.02 -34.76
CA MET A 1 -45.49 40.77 -35.23
C MET A 1 -45.19 39.97 -34.00
N SER A 2 -45.93 38.88 -33.90
CA SER A 2 -46.07 37.97 -32.78
C SER A 2 -44.76 37.31 -32.38
N GLU A 3 -44.71 37.05 -31.07
CA GLU A 3 -43.79 36.19 -30.35
C GLU A 3 -43.39 34.94 -31.14
N ASP A 4 -42.11 34.83 -31.51
CA ASP A 4 -41.47 33.54 -31.79
C ASP A 4 -40.73 33.10 -30.53
N SER A 5 -41.50 32.93 -29.45
CA SER A 5 -41.15 32.05 -28.35
C SER A 5 -41.21 30.62 -28.88
N SER A 6 -40.16 30.20 -29.58
CA SER A 6 -39.93 28.79 -29.88
C SER A 6 -39.73 28.07 -28.53
N GLU A 7 -40.83 27.52 -28.04
CA GLU A 7 -40.93 26.65 -26.88
C GLU A 7 -39.86 25.57 -27.00
N ARG A 8 -38.76 25.74 -26.24
CA ARG A 8 -37.80 24.66 -26.03
C ARG A 8 -38.56 23.57 -25.29
N PRO A 9 -38.76 22.37 -25.85
CA PRO A 9 -39.51 21.33 -25.16
C PRO A 9 -38.79 21.02 -23.85
N ALA A 10 -39.47 21.26 -22.73
CA ALA A 10 -38.97 21.02 -21.39
C ALA A 10 -38.86 19.52 -21.11
N PHE A 11 -37.91 18.85 -21.79
CA PHE A 11 -37.41 17.55 -21.36
C PHE A 11 -36.36 17.78 -20.25
N ASN A 12 -36.82 18.37 -19.13
CA ASN A 12 -36.01 18.62 -17.94
C ASN A 12 -35.86 17.35 -17.09
N SER A 13 -35.58 16.22 -17.73
CA SER A 13 -35.31 14.96 -17.05
C SER A 13 -33.79 14.75 -16.94
N VAL A 14 -33.34 14.27 -15.79
CA VAL A 14 -31.95 13.87 -15.52
C VAL A 14 -31.42 12.95 -16.63
N ASP A 15 -32.27 12.02 -17.09
CA ASP A 15 -31.95 11.07 -18.16
C ASP A 15 -31.70 11.75 -19.51
N ALA A 16 -32.41 12.85 -19.80
CA ALA A 16 -32.23 13.61 -21.03
C ALA A 16 -30.87 14.32 -21.04
N TYR A 17 -30.50 14.96 -19.92
CA TYR A 17 -29.17 15.55 -19.76
C TYR A 17 -28.05 14.51 -19.82
N TYR A 18 -28.25 13.35 -19.20
CA TYR A 18 -27.33 12.23 -19.28
C TYR A 18 -27.16 11.72 -20.72
N ALA A 19 -28.26 11.55 -21.46
CA ALA A 19 -28.22 11.12 -22.87
C ALA A 19 -27.46 12.13 -23.74
N VAL A 20 -27.73 13.44 -23.58
CA VAL A 20 -27.00 14.50 -24.27
C VAL A 20 -25.51 14.44 -23.92
N ALA A 21 -25.16 14.36 -22.64
CA ALA A 21 -23.76 14.25 -22.22
C ALA A 21 -23.05 13.03 -22.81
N ARG A 22 -23.75 11.89 -22.91
CA ARG A 22 -23.21 10.67 -23.53
C ARG A 22 -22.94 10.87 -25.02
N THR A 23 -23.83 11.54 -25.76
CA THR A 23 -23.58 11.88 -27.17
C THR A 23 -22.43 12.88 -27.35
N LEU A 24 -22.22 13.79 -26.40
CA LEU A 24 -21.11 14.73 -26.43
C LEU A 24 -19.79 14.04 -26.09
N GLN A 25 -19.81 13.06 -25.18
CA GLN A 25 -18.66 12.23 -24.85
C GLN A 25 -18.20 11.42 -26.07
N THR A 26 -19.11 10.84 -26.87
CA THR A 26 -18.74 10.14 -28.11
C THR A 26 -18.18 11.09 -29.17
N LYS A 27 -18.66 12.34 -29.19
CA LYS A 27 -18.08 13.44 -30.01
C LYS A 27 -16.76 14.00 -29.44
N LYS A 28 -16.27 13.50 -28.31
CA LYS A 28 -15.07 13.96 -27.59
C LYS A 28 -15.16 15.41 -27.09
N GLU A 29 -16.36 15.99 -26.99
CA GLU A 29 -16.60 17.32 -26.45
C GLU A 29 -16.73 17.27 -24.91
N TYR A 30 -15.66 16.89 -24.21
CA TYR A 30 -15.71 16.58 -22.77
C TYR A 30 -16.16 17.77 -21.90
N LYS A 31 -15.68 18.99 -22.19
CA LYS A 31 -16.06 20.19 -21.42
C LYS A 31 -17.56 20.50 -21.48
N ARG A 32 -18.17 20.32 -22.66
CA ARG A 32 -19.63 20.48 -22.82
C ARG A 32 -20.38 19.34 -22.17
N ALA A 33 -19.88 18.11 -22.26
CA ALA A 33 -20.47 16.97 -21.55
C ALA A 33 -20.50 17.21 -20.03
N LEU A 34 -19.41 17.71 -19.44
CA LEU A 34 -19.35 18.07 -18.01
C LEU A 34 -20.41 19.09 -17.60
N PHE A 35 -20.69 20.09 -18.44
CA PHE A 35 -21.73 21.09 -18.17
C PHE A 35 -23.11 20.43 -18.03
N TYR A 36 -23.51 19.59 -18.99
CA TYR A 36 -24.80 18.89 -18.94
C TYR A 36 -24.88 17.86 -17.80
N LEU A 37 -23.76 17.18 -17.48
CA LEU A 37 -23.71 16.29 -16.31
C LEU A 37 -23.85 17.05 -15.00
N GLY A 38 -23.30 18.26 -14.91
CA GLY A 38 -23.54 19.16 -13.78
C GLY A 38 -25.01 19.56 -13.64
N LEU A 39 -25.71 19.80 -14.75
CA LEU A 39 -27.16 20.06 -14.73
C LEU A 39 -27.96 18.82 -14.31
N ALA A 40 -27.58 17.64 -14.80
CA ALA A 40 -28.21 16.38 -14.42
C ALA A 40 -28.09 16.12 -12.91
N LEU A 41 -26.89 16.33 -12.36
CA LEU A 41 -26.64 16.13 -10.93
C LEU A 41 -27.35 17.16 -10.06
N LYS A 42 -27.47 18.42 -10.49
CA LYS A 42 -28.29 19.43 -9.78
C LYS A 42 -29.76 19.05 -9.65
N GLN A 43 -30.29 18.22 -10.56
CA GLN A 43 -31.65 17.73 -10.50
C GLN A 43 -31.77 16.46 -9.66
N ASP A 44 -30.81 15.54 -9.79
CA ASP A 44 -30.71 14.33 -8.99
C ASP A 44 -29.26 14.09 -8.54
N ASP A 45 -28.98 14.46 -7.30
CA ASP A 45 -27.68 14.34 -6.65
C ASP A 45 -27.26 12.87 -6.42
N LYS A 46 -28.13 11.88 -6.70
CA LYS A 46 -27.85 10.45 -6.52
C LYS A 46 -27.79 9.68 -7.84
N HIS A 47 -27.77 10.37 -8.97
CA HIS A 47 -27.75 9.72 -10.27
C HIS A 47 -26.37 9.12 -10.60
N VAL A 48 -26.18 7.85 -10.22
CA VAL A 48 -24.93 7.08 -10.39
C VAL A 48 -24.37 7.12 -11.83
N PRO A 49 -25.18 6.92 -12.90
CA PRO A 49 -24.66 6.97 -14.27
C PRO A 49 -24.01 8.31 -14.63
N SER A 50 -24.53 9.43 -14.11
CA SER A 50 -23.99 10.77 -14.36
C SER A 50 -22.64 10.96 -13.69
N TYR A 51 -22.47 10.51 -12.44
CA TYR A 51 -21.16 10.54 -11.78
C TYR A 51 -20.12 9.68 -12.50
N LEU A 52 -20.49 8.48 -12.96
CA LEU A 52 -19.58 7.60 -13.71
C LEU A 52 -19.18 8.19 -15.07
N LEU A 53 -20.11 8.83 -15.77
CA LEU A 53 -19.80 9.48 -17.04
C LEU A 53 -18.98 10.76 -16.82
N ARG A 54 -19.23 11.50 -15.74
CA ARG A 54 -18.51 12.73 -15.38
C ARG A 54 -17.06 12.45 -15.02
N SER A 55 -16.82 11.45 -14.18
CA SER A 55 -15.48 10.97 -13.84
C SER A 55 -14.71 10.48 -15.08
N ARG A 56 -15.35 9.74 -16.00
CA ARG A 56 -14.75 9.41 -17.31
C ARG A 56 -14.35 10.65 -18.10
N CYS A 57 -15.23 11.66 -18.18
CA CYS A 57 -14.91 12.93 -18.85
C CYS A 57 -13.73 13.65 -18.18
N TYR A 58 -13.66 13.66 -16.85
CA TYR A 58 -12.52 14.23 -16.12
C TYR A 58 -11.21 13.47 -16.38
N MET A 59 -11.24 12.13 -16.46
CA MET A 59 -10.07 11.35 -16.86
C MET A 59 -9.54 11.74 -18.24
N TYR A 60 -10.42 11.91 -19.24
CA TYR A 60 -10.01 12.35 -20.58
C TYR A 60 -9.46 13.78 -20.62
N LEU A 61 -9.79 14.60 -19.63
CA LEU A 61 -9.23 15.94 -19.45
C LEU A 61 -7.98 15.95 -18.56
N CYS A 62 -7.50 14.79 -18.13
CA CYS A 62 -6.41 14.61 -17.17
C CYS A 62 -6.66 15.26 -15.80
N GLU A 63 -7.92 15.51 -15.43
CA GLU A 63 -8.33 16.01 -14.11
C GLU A 63 -8.62 14.82 -13.18
N THR A 64 -7.58 14.04 -12.85
CA THR A 64 -7.70 12.78 -12.10
C THR A 64 -8.24 12.97 -10.68
N ASP A 65 -7.91 14.06 -9.99
CA ASP A 65 -8.37 14.32 -8.62
C ASP A 65 -9.90 14.45 -8.55
N LYS A 66 -10.51 15.22 -9.46
CA LYS A 66 -11.97 15.36 -9.53
C LYS A 66 -12.65 14.07 -9.96
N ALA A 67 -12.01 13.31 -10.84
CA ALA A 67 -12.50 11.99 -11.23
C ALA A 67 -12.55 11.03 -10.01
N LEU A 68 -11.53 11.05 -9.16
CA LEU A 68 -11.49 10.25 -7.93
C LEU A 68 -12.62 10.61 -6.96
N GLU A 69 -12.89 11.91 -6.77
CA GLU A 69 -13.99 12.36 -5.91
C GLU A 69 -15.33 11.80 -6.39
N ASP A 70 -15.61 11.93 -7.69
CA ASP A 70 -16.85 11.43 -8.31
C ASP A 70 -17.01 9.90 -8.22
N VAL A 71 -15.92 9.15 -8.31
CA VAL A 71 -15.98 7.69 -8.20
C VAL A 71 -16.11 7.25 -6.74
N LYS A 72 -15.47 7.97 -5.80
CA LYS A 72 -15.61 7.71 -4.37
C LYS A 72 -17.04 7.96 -3.89
N THR A 73 -17.71 9.00 -4.37
CA THR A 73 -19.14 9.22 -4.06
C THR A 73 -20.00 8.08 -4.59
N VAL A 74 -19.75 7.59 -5.81
CA VAL A 74 -20.46 6.43 -6.35
C VAL A 74 -20.25 5.18 -5.49
N LEU A 75 -19.02 4.91 -5.05
CA LEU A 75 -18.72 3.75 -4.20
C LEU A 75 -19.28 3.89 -2.78
N GLN A 76 -19.55 5.10 -2.28
CA GLN A 76 -20.29 5.31 -1.04
C GLN A 76 -21.76 4.89 -1.19
N TYR A 77 -22.38 5.18 -2.34
CA TYR A 77 -23.76 4.78 -2.62
C TYR A 77 -23.86 3.29 -2.98
N GLU A 78 -22.95 2.81 -3.82
CA GLU A 78 -22.93 1.45 -4.35
C GLU A 78 -21.51 0.83 -4.22
N PRO A 79 -21.18 0.27 -3.04
CA PRO A 79 -19.82 -0.22 -2.76
C PRO A 79 -19.41 -1.43 -3.61
N LYS A 80 -20.37 -2.09 -4.25
CA LYS A 80 -20.14 -3.29 -5.09
C LYS A 80 -20.36 -3.02 -6.57
N ASN A 81 -20.40 -1.76 -7.01
CA ASN A 81 -20.59 -1.44 -8.42
C ASN A 81 -19.31 -1.76 -9.23
N PRO A 82 -19.35 -2.71 -10.17
CA PRO A 82 -18.17 -3.12 -10.93
C PRO A 82 -17.67 -2.01 -11.85
N ASN A 83 -18.55 -1.18 -12.40
CA ASN A 83 -18.16 -0.09 -13.29
C ASN A 83 -17.41 1.01 -12.53
N ALA A 84 -17.81 1.28 -11.28
CA ALA A 84 -17.14 2.23 -10.41
C ALA A 84 -15.75 1.72 -10.00
N LEU A 85 -15.62 0.45 -9.62
CA LEU A 85 -14.34 -0.16 -9.27
C LEU A 85 -13.36 -0.21 -10.45
N LEU A 86 -13.86 -0.53 -11.64
CA LEU A 86 -13.05 -0.52 -12.86
C LEU A 86 -12.53 0.89 -13.13
N LEU A 87 -13.41 1.90 -13.06
CA LEU A 87 -13.03 3.29 -13.29
C LEU A 87 -12.04 3.80 -12.22
N LEU A 88 -12.24 3.40 -10.96
CA LEU A 88 -11.32 3.72 -9.87
C LEU A 88 -9.90 3.20 -10.16
N GLY A 89 -9.80 1.92 -10.55
CA GLY A 89 -8.51 1.32 -10.90
C GLY A 89 -7.86 2.01 -12.11
N GLU A 90 -8.63 2.39 -13.13
CA GLU A 90 -8.13 3.17 -14.26
C GLU A 90 -7.64 4.56 -13.85
N ILE A 91 -8.33 5.25 -12.93
CA ILE A 91 -7.90 6.56 -12.44
C ILE A 91 -6.60 6.43 -11.65
N TYR A 92 -6.47 5.44 -10.76
CA TYR A 92 -5.24 5.18 -10.02
C TYR A 92 -4.08 4.85 -10.96
N TYR A 93 -4.34 4.04 -11.99
CA TYR A 93 -3.35 3.73 -13.01
C TYR A 93 -2.88 5.00 -13.76
N LEU A 94 -3.79 5.90 -14.12
CA LEU A 94 -3.45 7.18 -14.77
C LEU A 94 -2.69 8.14 -13.84
N ARG A 95 -2.95 8.07 -12.53
CA ARG A 95 -2.24 8.85 -11.51
C ARG A 95 -0.82 8.34 -11.27
N GLY A 96 -0.53 7.09 -11.63
CA GLY A 96 0.76 6.41 -11.41
C GLY A 96 0.78 5.55 -10.15
N ASP A 97 -0.33 5.46 -9.43
CA ASP A 97 -0.46 4.66 -8.20
C ASP A 97 -0.77 3.19 -8.57
N PHE A 98 0.22 2.50 -9.16
CA PHE A 98 0.02 1.17 -9.74
C PHE A 98 -0.36 0.09 -8.70
N GLU A 99 0.11 0.22 -7.46
CA GLU A 99 -0.24 -0.70 -6.37
C GLU A 99 -1.73 -0.58 -5.97
N GLU A 100 -2.23 0.65 -5.83
CA GLU A 100 -3.65 0.91 -5.56
C GLU A 100 -4.53 0.48 -6.74
N ALA A 101 -4.08 0.70 -7.97
CA ALA A 101 -4.75 0.20 -9.17
C ALA A 101 -4.84 -1.33 -9.19
N LEU A 102 -3.73 -2.04 -8.89
CA LEU A 102 -3.69 -3.49 -8.85
C LEU A 102 -4.68 -4.06 -7.83
N THR A 103 -4.67 -3.54 -6.61
CA THR A 103 -5.57 -3.99 -5.54
C THR A 103 -7.05 -3.75 -5.89
N THR A 104 -7.39 -2.59 -6.44
CA THR A 104 -8.76 -2.27 -6.86
C THR A 104 -9.24 -3.16 -8.01
N PHE A 105 -8.38 -3.47 -8.99
CA PHE A 105 -8.73 -4.43 -10.06
C PHE A 105 -8.94 -5.85 -9.54
N HIS A 106 -8.14 -6.32 -8.57
CA HIS A 106 -8.37 -7.61 -7.92
C HIS A 106 -9.67 -7.66 -7.12
N GLN A 107 -10.03 -6.58 -6.42
CA GLN A 107 -11.32 -6.46 -5.73
C GLN A 107 -12.48 -6.57 -6.73
N GLY A 108 -12.41 -5.80 -7.83
CA GLY A 108 -13.42 -5.85 -8.89
C GLY A 108 -13.54 -7.23 -9.55
N ARG A 109 -12.41 -7.89 -9.83
CA ARG A 109 -12.36 -9.26 -10.35
C ARG A 109 -12.98 -10.28 -9.41
N SER A 110 -12.76 -10.14 -8.10
CA SER A 110 -13.34 -11.02 -7.09
C SER A 110 -14.87 -10.90 -7.03
N LEU A 111 -15.40 -9.70 -7.30
CA LEU A 111 -16.85 -9.46 -7.36
C LEU A 111 -17.48 -9.92 -8.68
N ARG A 112 -16.83 -9.65 -9.83
CA ARG A 112 -17.29 -10.07 -11.16
C ARG A 112 -16.12 -10.56 -12.02
N PRO A 113 -15.82 -11.87 -11.98
CA PRO A 113 -14.72 -12.44 -12.76
C PRO A 113 -15.02 -12.53 -14.27
N THR A 114 -16.28 -12.34 -14.68
CA THR A 114 -16.70 -12.40 -16.08
C THR A 114 -16.29 -11.16 -16.90
N ILE A 115 -15.86 -10.08 -16.25
CA ILE A 115 -15.49 -8.83 -16.91
C ILE A 115 -13.98 -8.86 -17.18
N ASP A 116 -13.62 -9.12 -18.43
CA ASP A 116 -12.22 -9.23 -18.87
C ASP A 116 -11.42 -7.93 -18.64
N ALA A 117 -12.09 -6.79 -18.60
CA ALA A 117 -11.44 -5.50 -18.36
C ALA A 117 -10.70 -5.46 -17.01
N PHE A 118 -11.15 -6.19 -15.98
CA PHE A 118 -10.40 -6.32 -14.73
C PHE A 118 -9.10 -7.10 -14.91
N LEU A 119 -9.13 -8.20 -15.68
CA LEU A 119 -7.93 -8.99 -15.97
C LEU A 119 -6.91 -8.16 -16.75
N VAL A 120 -7.39 -7.39 -17.75
CA VAL A 120 -6.55 -6.47 -18.51
C VAL A 120 -5.95 -5.39 -17.60
N GLY A 121 -6.74 -4.83 -16.67
CA GLY A 121 -6.27 -3.86 -15.68
C GLY A 121 -5.19 -4.42 -14.74
N VAL A 122 -5.38 -5.64 -14.25
CA VAL A 122 -4.38 -6.35 -13.43
C VAL A 122 -3.06 -6.49 -14.21
N HIS A 123 -3.10 -7.06 -15.42
CA HIS A 123 -1.88 -7.24 -16.21
C HIS A 123 -1.19 -5.93 -16.57
N LYS A 124 -1.95 -4.86 -16.89
CA LYS A 124 -1.38 -3.53 -17.12
C LYS A 124 -0.67 -3.00 -15.87
N SER A 125 -1.27 -3.19 -14.70
CA SER A 125 -0.71 -2.71 -13.43
C SER A 125 0.54 -3.53 -13.04
N GLU A 126 0.49 -4.85 -13.16
CA GLU A 126 1.64 -5.75 -12.93
C GLU A 126 2.82 -5.41 -13.85
N THR A 127 2.57 -5.24 -15.14
CA THR A 127 3.60 -4.89 -16.12
C THR A 127 4.15 -3.49 -15.86
N ALA A 128 3.32 -2.52 -15.46
CA ALA A 128 3.79 -1.19 -15.07
C ALA A 128 4.69 -1.24 -13.82
N ILE A 129 4.33 -2.03 -12.81
CA ILE A 129 5.15 -2.25 -11.61
C ILE A 129 6.47 -2.93 -11.98
N GLN A 130 6.41 -4.02 -12.76
CA GLN A 130 7.60 -4.74 -13.19
C GLN A 130 8.53 -3.90 -14.07
N ASN A 131 7.97 -3.06 -14.95
CA ASN A 131 8.78 -2.11 -15.73
C ASN A 131 9.40 -1.01 -14.84
N SER A 132 8.70 -0.59 -13.78
CA SER A 132 9.24 0.37 -12.81
C SER A 132 10.35 -0.27 -11.96
N CYS A 133 10.21 -1.55 -11.64
CA CYS A 133 11.19 -2.38 -10.95
C CYS A 133 12.08 -3.10 -11.98
N ASN A 134 13.05 -2.41 -12.60
CA ASN A 134 14.08 -3.04 -13.45
C ASN A 134 14.47 -4.44 -12.94
N ASP A 135 14.54 -5.44 -13.82
CA ASP A 135 14.79 -6.89 -13.59
C ASP A 135 15.76 -7.19 -12.42
N CYS A 136 15.30 -7.00 -11.20
CA CYS A 136 16.02 -7.35 -10.00
C CYS A 136 15.71 -8.83 -9.74
N LYS A 137 16.36 -9.70 -10.51
CA LYS A 137 16.50 -11.13 -10.18
C LYS A 137 17.41 -11.26 -8.97
N ILE A 138 16.97 -10.73 -7.83
CA ILE A 138 17.66 -10.88 -6.56
C ILE A 138 17.20 -12.23 -6.00
N GLN A 139 17.93 -13.30 -6.33
CA GLN A 139 17.86 -14.53 -5.56
C GLN A 139 18.51 -14.26 -4.19
N LEU A 140 17.68 -13.96 -3.19
CA LEU A 140 18.12 -13.93 -1.80
C LEU A 140 18.41 -15.37 -1.35
N SER A 141 19.66 -15.81 -1.54
CA SER A 141 20.15 -17.05 -0.92
C SER A 141 20.47 -16.79 0.55
N PRO A 142 20.12 -17.71 1.48
CA PRO A 142 20.46 -17.58 2.91
C PRO A 142 21.97 -17.58 3.18
N GLU A 143 22.79 -17.93 2.19
CA GLU A 143 24.25 -17.91 2.26
C GLU A 143 24.87 -16.56 1.91
N LEU A 144 24.08 -15.56 1.49
CA LEU A 144 24.62 -14.27 1.09
C LEU A 144 25.06 -13.50 2.33
N ASP A 145 26.30 -13.77 2.75
CA ASP A 145 27.01 -13.03 3.76
C ASP A 145 27.22 -11.61 3.24
N LEU A 146 26.25 -10.73 3.55
CA LEU A 146 26.25 -9.30 3.24
C LEU A 146 27.56 -8.62 3.63
N THR A 147 28.31 -9.25 4.53
CA THR A 147 29.65 -8.92 4.99
C THR A 147 30.64 -8.71 3.83
N ASP A 148 30.66 -9.52 2.76
CA ASP A 148 31.59 -9.31 1.63
C ASP A 148 31.21 -8.08 0.79
N PHE A 149 29.89 -7.88 0.55
CA PHE A 149 29.38 -6.71 -0.15
C PHE A 149 29.63 -5.42 0.65
N TYR A 150 29.41 -5.46 1.97
CA TYR A 150 29.68 -4.36 2.88
C TYR A 150 31.17 -4.04 2.97
N TYR A 151 32.05 -5.04 2.98
CA TYR A 151 33.50 -4.85 2.99
C TYR A 151 34.07 -4.34 1.66
N ARG A 152 33.48 -4.73 0.53
CA ARG A 152 33.83 -4.18 -0.79
C ARG A 152 33.37 -2.74 -0.97
N ALA A 153 32.15 -2.43 -0.53
CA ALA A 153 31.62 -1.07 -0.59
C ALA A 153 32.31 -0.13 0.42
N PHE A 154 32.75 -0.66 1.58
CA PHE A 154 33.38 0.09 2.67
C PHE A 154 34.55 -0.67 3.30
N PRO A 155 35.74 -0.70 2.66
CA PRO A 155 36.90 -1.41 3.20
C PRO A 155 37.38 -0.73 4.50
N PRO A 156 37.49 -1.46 5.63
CA PRO A 156 37.97 -0.90 6.89
C PRO A 156 39.45 -0.57 6.78
N LYS A 157 39.85 0.60 7.27
CA LYS A 157 41.24 1.08 7.14
C LYS A 157 42.28 0.22 7.90
N ARG A 158 41.88 -0.72 8.77
CA ARG A 158 42.75 -1.74 9.44
C ARG A 158 41.96 -2.99 9.85
N GLN A 159 42.57 -4.18 9.74
CA GLN A 159 41.99 -5.46 10.18
C GLN A 159 41.97 -5.62 11.72
N PRO A 160 40.94 -6.23 12.32
CA PRO A 160 40.87 -6.43 13.77
C PRO A 160 41.67 -7.67 14.21
N ARG A 161 42.43 -7.53 15.30
CA ARG A 161 43.06 -8.66 16.01
C ARG A 161 42.03 -9.29 16.95
N MET A 162 41.87 -10.60 16.88
CA MET A 162 41.03 -11.41 17.78
C MET A 162 41.56 -11.37 19.22
N CYS A 163 40.75 -10.97 20.19
CA CYS A 163 41.05 -11.15 21.61
C CYS A 163 39.90 -11.80 22.39
N LYS A 164 40.31 -12.67 23.31
CA LYS A 164 39.56 -13.76 23.94
C LYS A 164 38.55 -13.31 25.00
N ARG A 165 37.55 -14.18 25.17
CA ARG A 165 36.45 -14.18 26.14
C ARG A 165 36.92 -14.08 27.60
N LEU A 166 36.33 -13.18 28.37
CA LEU A 166 36.38 -13.16 29.84
C LEU A 166 34.98 -12.89 30.41
N VAL A 167 34.60 -13.71 31.38
CA VAL A 167 33.33 -13.69 32.12
C VAL A 167 33.54 -12.93 33.43
N LEU A 168 32.59 -12.10 33.88
CA LEU A 168 32.08 -12.04 35.26
C LEU A 168 30.98 -10.99 35.49
N ARG A 169 30.32 -11.16 36.65
CA ARG A 169 28.98 -10.79 37.14
C ARG A 169 28.72 -9.33 37.57
N GLY A 170 27.42 -9.03 37.68
CA GLY A 170 26.80 -7.96 38.53
C GLY A 170 26.73 -6.60 37.84
N SER A 171 25.70 -5.76 37.96
CA SER A 171 24.51 -5.66 38.82
C SER A 171 23.38 -4.95 38.02
N LYS A 172 22.14 -5.00 38.53
CA LYS A 172 20.99 -4.30 37.97
C LYS A 172 21.02 -2.81 38.36
N SER A 173 20.69 -1.92 37.42
CA SER A 173 19.83 -0.76 37.69
C SER A 173 19.14 -0.32 36.41
N GLU A 174 17.85 -0.03 36.58
CA GLU A 174 16.87 0.37 35.58
C GLU A 174 17.00 1.86 35.27
N THR A 175 16.80 2.24 34.01
CA THR A 175 16.02 3.43 33.64
C THR A 175 15.32 3.16 32.31
N SER A 176 14.03 3.46 32.30
CA SER A 176 13.09 3.37 31.18
C SER A 176 13.52 4.31 30.04
N ASP A 177 14.02 3.73 28.95
CA ASP A 177 14.17 4.43 27.67
C ASP A 177 13.11 3.84 26.73
N ASP A 178 12.43 4.70 25.96
CA ASP A 178 11.42 4.37 24.94
C ASP A 178 11.98 3.43 23.86
N VAL A 179 12.08 2.14 24.16
CA VAL A 179 12.50 1.10 23.23
C VAL A 179 11.23 0.57 22.58
N ALA A 180 11.06 0.83 21.29
CA ALA A 180 9.99 0.25 20.49
C ALA A 180 9.91 -1.26 20.75
N GLU A 181 8.79 -1.70 21.32
CA GLU A 181 8.57 -3.09 21.68
C GLU A 181 8.28 -3.91 20.41
N TRP A 182 8.74 -5.17 20.41
CA TRP A 182 8.46 -6.06 19.29
C TRP A 182 6.98 -6.43 19.30
N PRO A 183 6.29 -6.43 18.14
CA PRO A 183 4.89 -6.81 18.09
C PRO A 183 4.71 -8.27 18.52
N HIS A 184 4.12 -8.48 19.70
CA HIS A 184 3.77 -9.80 20.22
C HIS A 184 2.28 -10.06 19.98
N THR A 185 1.93 -10.46 18.76
CA THR A 185 0.53 -10.42 18.32
C THR A 185 -0.05 -11.78 17.97
N ARG A 186 0.74 -12.83 17.67
CA ARG A 186 0.21 -14.14 17.27
C ARG A 186 1.13 -15.33 17.64
N PRO A 187 0.57 -16.55 17.84
CA PRO A 187 1.34 -17.79 17.91
C PRO A 187 2.12 -18.06 16.62
N LYS A 188 3.30 -18.67 16.73
CA LYS A 188 4.22 -18.94 15.59
C LYS A 188 3.55 -19.69 14.44
N ASP A 189 2.73 -20.70 14.75
CA ASP A 189 2.04 -21.53 13.76
C ASP A 189 1.07 -20.72 12.90
N ILE A 190 0.43 -19.71 13.51
CA ILE A 190 -0.51 -18.81 12.82
C ILE A 190 0.27 -17.81 11.97
N GLN A 191 1.37 -17.26 12.49
CA GLN A 191 2.24 -16.36 11.72
C GLN A 191 2.81 -17.03 10.46
N MET A 192 3.28 -18.27 10.58
CA MET A 192 3.83 -19.03 9.45
C MET A 192 2.76 -19.28 8.37
N LYS A 193 1.52 -19.60 8.76
CA LYS A 193 0.40 -19.80 7.83
C LYS A 193 -0.02 -18.52 7.09
N LEU A 194 -0.02 -17.37 7.77
CA LEU A 194 -0.50 -16.10 7.22
C LEU A 194 0.57 -15.37 6.39
N ILE A 195 1.81 -15.32 6.89
CA ILE A 195 2.92 -14.58 6.28
C ILE A 195 3.53 -15.40 5.12
N LYS A 196 3.44 -16.74 5.16
CA LYS A 196 3.91 -17.65 4.11
C LYS A 196 5.36 -17.39 3.70
N GLN A 197 5.60 -16.90 2.48
CA GLN A 197 6.93 -16.73 1.90
C GLN A 197 7.77 -15.66 2.61
N SER A 198 7.14 -14.63 3.19
CA SER A 198 7.84 -13.57 3.92
C SER A 198 8.10 -13.90 5.39
N TYR A 199 7.84 -15.14 5.83
CA TYR A 199 8.10 -15.57 7.20
C TYR A 199 9.60 -15.58 7.52
N SER A 200 10.44 -15.93 6.53
CA SER A 200 11.89 -15.81 6.63
C SER A 200 12.31 -14.39 7.00
N ASP A 201 11.68 -13.41 6.35
CA ASP A 201 12.00 -11.99 6.54
C ASP A 201 11.56 -11.53 7.92
N PHE A 202 10.40 -11.98 8.40
CA PHE A 202 9.96 -11.73 9.77
C PHE A 202 10.93 -12.29 10.81
N THR A 203 11.41 -13.53 10.63
CA THR A 203 12.40 -14.13 11.54
C THR A 203 13.75 -13.40 11.50
N TYR A 204 14.16 -12.96 10.32
CA TYR A 204 15.39 -12.18 10.14
C TYR A 204 15.30 -10.83 10.85
N LEU A 205 14.14 -10.15 10.79
CA LEU A 205 13.92 -8.90 11.51
C LEU A 205 13.93 -9.09 13.04
N ASP A 206 13.39 -10.21 13.55
CA ASP A 206 13.48 -10.57 14.99
C ASP A 206 14.94 -10.80 15.41
N ASP A 207 15.72 -11.50 14.60
CA ASP A 207 17.15 -11.70 14.84
C ASP A 207 17.93 -10.37 14.88
N ILE A 208 17.64 -9.44 13.95
CA ILE A 208 18.22 -8.09 13.99
C ILE A 208 17.81 -7.36 15.27
N TYR A 209 16.51 -7.37 15.60
CA TYR A 209 15.99 -6.68 16.78
C TYR A 209 16.60 -7.21 18.08
N THR A 210 16.79 -8.53 18.20
CA THR A 210 17.42 -9.16 19.36
C THR A 210 18.93 -8.91 19.38
N ALA A 211 19.60 -8.94 18.23
CA ALA A 211 21.03 -8.65 18.11
C ALA A 211 21.35 -7.20 18.52
N GLU A 212 20.60 -6.22 18.02
CA GLU A 212 20.74 -4.81 18.39
C GLU A 212 20.36 -4.57 19.88
N GLY A 213 19.41 -5.35 20.41
CA GLY A 213 19.12 -5.36 21.85
C GLY A 213 20.27 -5.87 22.70
N ARG A 214 20.97 -6.92 22.25
CA ARG A 214 22.18 -7.41 22.92
C ARG A 214 23.32 -6.40 22.78
N ARG A 215 23.42 -5.73 21.63
CA ARG A 215 24.43 -4.71 21.31
C ARG A 215 24.31 -3.51 22.24
N THR A 216 23.12 -2.89 22.34
CA THR A 216 22.85 -1.79 23.29
C THR A 216 23.17 -2.18 24.74
N LYS A 217 22.76 -3.38 25.18
CA LYS A 217 23.07 -3.90 26.52
C LYS A 217 24.57 -4.11 26.76
N ARG A 218 25.33 -4.54 25.75
CA ARG A 218 26.80 -4.67 25.83
C ARG A 218 27.48 -3.32 25.92
N PHE A 219 27.06 -2.35 25.10
CA PHE A 219 27.63 -1.01 25.09
C PHE A 219 27.31 -0.22 26.36
N LYS A 220 26.10 -0.36 26.92
CA LYS A 220 25.75 0.21 28.24
C LYS A 220 26.56 -0.42 29.39
N LYS A 221 27.11 -1.63 29.22
CA LYS A 221 27.93 -2.34 30.23
C LYS A 221 29.45 -2.16 30.06
N GLY A 222 29.91 -1.80 28.86
CA GLY A 222 31.33 -1.55 28.59
C GLY A 222 31.73 -0.15 29.05
N ARG A 223 32.98 0.03 29.52
CA ARG A 223 33.51 1.38 29.79
C ARG A 223 33.41 2.22 28.52
N SER A 224 32.77 3.39 28.64
CA SER A 224 32.58 4.38 27.57
C SER A 224 33.87 4.89 26.95
N ASP A 225 34.99 4.63 27.62
CA ASP A 225 36.27 5.31 27.40
C ASP A 225 37.03 4.81 26.16
N PHE A 226 36.59 3.70 25.55
CA PHE A 226 37.22 3.12 24.35
C PHE A 226 36.58 3.55 23.01
N PHE A 227 35.42 4.22 23.04
CA PHE A 227 34.69 4.60 21.84
C PHE A 227 34.38 6.10 21.87
N PRO A 228 35.10 6.95 21.10
CA PRO A 228 34.83 8.39 21.06
C PRO A 228 33.42 8.72 20.55
N ASP A 229 32.74 7.76 19.92
CA ASP A 229 31.43 7.90 19.26
C ASP A 229 30.37 6.94 19.85
N LEU A 230 30.45 6.59 21.13
CA LEU A 230 29.50 5.64 21.74
C LEU A 230 28.03 6.07 21.60
N ALA A 231 27.75 7.36 21.72
CA ALA A 231 26.41 7.91 21.61
C ALA A 231 25.81 7.73 20.21
N THR A 232 26.61 7.94 19.15
CA THR A 232 26.15 7.78 17.76
C THR A 232 25.90 6.30 17.44
N VAL A 233 26.72 5.38 17.97
CA VAL A 233 26.52 3.93 17.83
C VAL A 233 25.25 3.46 18.55
N LEU A 234 24.98 3.98 19.76
CA LEU A 234 23.76 3.66 20.51
C LEU A 234 22.51 4.21 19.83
N ASN A 235 22.57 5.43 19.28
CA ASN A 235 21.45 6.01 18.52
C ASN A 235 21.14 5.22 17.26
N ARG A 236 22.15 4.84 16.47
CA ARG A 236 21.97 3.97 15.30
C ARG A 236 21.37 2.60 15.67
N SER A 237 21.81 2.05 16.79
CA SER A 237 21.26 0.78 17.31
C SER A 237 19.77 0.92 17.71
N LYS A 238 19.36 2.07 18.23
CA LYS A 238 17.94 2.39 18.49
C LYS A 238 17.15 2.56 17.18
N GLU A 239 17.68 3.29 16.21
CA GLU A 239 17.06 3.50 14.89
C GLU A 239 16.85 2.16 14.15
N ASN A 240 17.87 1.28 14.15
CA ASN A 240 17.76 -0.05 13.55
C ASN A 240 16.65 -0.90 14.20
N ARG A 241 16.49 -0.81 15.53
CA ARG A 241 15.38 -1.50 16.23
C ARG A 241 14.02 -0.92 15.86
N GLN A 242 13.91 0.40 15.76
CA GLN A 242 12.67 1.05 15.33
C GLN A 242 12.30 0.67 13.89
N ALA A 243 13.28 0.63 12.99
CA ALA A 243 13.08 0.20 11.61
C ALA A 243 12.62 -1.27 11.55
N ALA A 244 13.29 -2.17 12.28
CA ALA A 244 12.92 -3.58 12.33
C ALA A 244 11.48 -3.79 12.86
N VAL A 245 11.09 -3.05 13.91
CA VAL A 245 9.73 -3.07 14.46
C VAL A 245 8.71 -2.52 13.44
N GLY A 246 9.03 -1.42 12.74
CA GLY A 246 8.18 -0.86 11.69
C GLY A 246 7.91 -1.85 10.55
N CYS A 247 8.96 -2.53 10.08
CA CYS A 247 8.84 -3.58 9.06
C CYS A 247 8.03 -4.79 9.56
N ALA A 248 8.24 -5.22 10.81
CA ALA A 248 7.48 -6.31 11.40
C ALA A 248 5.97 -5.99 11.50
N ILE A 249 5.62 -4.76 11.91
CA ILE A 249 4.23 -4.29 11.96
C ILE A 249 3.60 -4.28 10.56
N TYR A 250 4.37 -3.88 9.54
CA TYR A 250 3.90 -3.88 8.16
C TYR A 250 3.56 -5.30 7.68
N LEU A 251 4.47 -6.27 7.91
CA LEU A 251 4.24 -7.68 7.58
C LEU A 251 3.01 -8.26 8.31
N ASP A 252 2.83 -7.91 9.58
CA ASP A 252 1.68 -8.36 10.37
C ASP A 252 0.34 -7.78 9.87
N ARG A 253 0.32 -6.49 9.48
CA ARG A 253 -0.86 -5.85 8.87
C ARG A 253 -1.18 -6.43 7.50
N HIS A 254 -0.16 -6.76 6.72
CA HIS A 254 -0.34 -7.43 5.44
C HIS A 254 -0.97 -8.83 5.63
N ALA A 255 -0.54 -9.55 6.67
CA ALA A 255 -1.18 -10.80 7.08
C ALA A 255 -2.65 -10.62 7.55
N ASP A 256 -2.99 -9.53 8.24
CA ASP A 256 -4.40 -9.20 8.59
C ASP A 256 -5.27 -8.97 7.36
N LEU A 257 -4.73 -8.33 6.32
CA LEU A 257 -5.46 -8.11 5.06
C LEU A 257 -5.77 -9.45 4.38
N PHE A 258 -4.80 -10.38 4.34
CA PHE A 258 -5.06 -11.73 3.84
C PHE A 258 -6.09 -12.48 4.68
N GLN A 259 -6.05 -12.35 6.01
CA GLN A 259 -7.03 -12.98 6.89
C GLN A 259 -8.45 -12.43 6.69
N LYS A 260 -8.59 -11.15 6.32
CA LYS A 260 -9.88 -10.55 5.94
C LYS A 260 -10.39 -11.03 4.59
N LEU A 261 -9.49 -11.38 3.67
CA LEU A 261 -9.82 -11.89 2.33
C LEU A 261 -10.21 -13.37 2.34
N ASP A 262 -9.66 -14.18 3.25
CA ASP A 262 -9.97 -15.61 3.39
C ASP A 262 -10.20 -16.01 4.87
N PRO A 263 -11.46 -16.00 5.34
CA PRO A 263 -11.80 -16.32 6.73
C PRO A 263 -11.61 -17.81 7.10
N GLY A 264 -11.36 -18.70 6.12
CA GLY A 264 -11.10 -20.13 6.35
C GLY A 264 -9.80 -20.41 7.13
N LEU A 265 -8.91 -19.42 7.23
CA LEU A 265 -7.69 -19.47 8.03
C LEU A 265 -7.93 -19.28 9.55
N ARG A 266 -9.18 -19.09 10.01
CA ARG A 266 -9.54 -18.87 11.43
C ARG A 266 -9.42 -20.07 12.35
N ASN A 267 -9.31 -21.29 11.84
CA ASN A 267 -9.49 -22.48 12.68
C ASN A 267 -8.15 -23.07 13.10
N THR A 268 -7.68 -22.77 14.32
CA THR A 268 -6.86 -23.70 15.17
C THR A 268 -6.58 -23.21 16.60
N THR A 269 -7.36 -22.29 17.20
CA THR A 269 -7.14 -21.91 18.63
C THR A 269 -8.38 -21.84 19.51
N ASP A 270 -9.54 -22.37 19.09
CA ASP A 270 -10.71 -22.53 19.97
C ASP A 270 -10.76 -23.92 20.64
N SER A 271 -9.62 -24.58 20.77
CA SER A 271 -9.49 -25.83 21.53
C SER A 271 -8.23 -25.79 22.39
N LEU A 272 -8.31 -25.10 23.53
CA LEU A 272 -7.69 -25.44 24.82
C LEU A 272 -8.26 -24.54 25.93
#